data_AF-A0A149ZX97-F1
#
_entry.id   AF-A0A149ZX97-F1
#
_cell.length_a   1.000
_cell.length_b   1.000
_cell.length_c   1.000
_cell.angle_alpha   90.00
_cell.angle_beta   90.00
_cell.angle_gamma   90.00
#
_symmetry.space_group_name_H-M   'P 1'
#
loop_
_entity.id
_entity.type
_entity.pdbx_description
1 polymer ?
#
loop_
_entity_poly.entity_id
_entity_poly.type
_entity_poly.pdbx_seq_one_letter_code
_entity_poly.pdbx_strand_id
1 'polypeptide(L)' 'MADAVGVSKDKVQRVWSARGLKPHRVDTFKLSNDPRFEEKLVDIIGLYLNPQEKAIVLCADEKSSVQALDRTQASLPVVI' A
#
# COMPACT_ATOMS: atom_id res chain seq x y z
N MET A 1 -7.80 22.45 7.95
CA MET A 1 -9.08 22.31 7.22
C MET A 1 -10.02 23.47 7.53
N ALA A 2 -10.47 23.67 8.79
CA ALA A 2 -11.43 24.72 9.15
C ALA A 2 -10.98 26.14 8.68
N ASP A 3 -9.73 26.52 8.95
CA ASP A 3 -9.16 27.81 8.53
C ASP A 3 -9.05 27.92 7.00
N ALA A 4 -8.68 26.82 6.33
CA ALA A 4 -8.52 26.78 4.87
C ALA A 4 -9.84 26.98 4.10
N VAL A 5 -10.97 26.66 4.72
CA VAL A 5 -12.32 26.84 4.12
C VAL A 5 -13.16 27.91 4.85
N GLY A 6 -12.59 28.62 5.82
CA GLY A 6 -13.27 29.70 6.55
C GLY A 6 -14.48 29.28 7.38
N VAL A 7 -14.45 28.11 8.02
CA VAL A 7 -15.57 27.62 8.85
C VAL A 7 -15.13 27.20 10.26
N SER A 8 -16.08 27.09 11.19
CA SER A 8 -15.80 26.60 12.54
C SER A 8 -15.36 25.13 12.55
N LYS A 9 -14.52 24.78 13.54
CA LYS A 9 -14.04 23.40 13.75
C LYS A 9 -15.22 22.41 13.90
N ASP A 10 -16.28 22.80 14.59
CA ASP A 10 -17.48 21.97 14.79
C ASP A 10 -18.20 21.64 13.49
N LYS A 11 -18.26 22.60 12.56
CA LYS A 11 -18.86 22.39 11.23
C LYS A 11 -18.05 21.35 10.45
N VAL A 12 -16.72 21.43 10.48
CA VAL A 12 -15.85 20.43 9.85
C VAL A 12 -16.06 19.05 10.48
N GLN A 13 -16.08 18.97 11.81
CA GLN A 13 -16.24 17.70 12.52
C GLN A 13 -17.57 17.03 12.22
N ARG A 14 -18.68 17.80 12.19
CA ARG A 14 -19.99 17.28 11.81
C ARG A 14 -20.01 16.70 10.39
N VAL A 15 -19.41 17.40 9.44
CA VAL A 15 -19.33 16.95 8.04
C VAL A 15 -18.51 15.66 7.95
N TRP A 16 -17.36 15.59 8.63
CA TRP A 16 -16.54 14.39 8.64
C TRP A 16 -17.28 13.20 9.25
N SER A 17 -17.89 13.35 10.42
CA SER A 17 -18.66 12.29 11.05
C SER A 17 -19.83 11.81 10.18
N ALA A 18 -20.59 12.74 9.58
CA ALA A 18 -21.73 12.41 8.72
C ALA A 18 -21.33 11.68 7.43
N ARG A 19 -20.09 11.86 6.97
CA ARG A 19 -19.54 11.21 5.77
C ARG A 19 -18.60 10.05 6.09
N GLY A 20 -18.42 9.70 7.37
CA GLY A 20 -17.47 8.67 7.80
C GLY A 20 -16.01 8.99 7.48
N LEU A 21 -15.67 10.26 7.23
CA LEU A 21 -14.32 10.67 6.89
C LEU A 21 -13.44 10.57 8.13
N LYS A 22 -12.29 9.91 7.98
CA LYS A 22 -11.28 9.75 9.03
C LYS A 22 -9.98 10.38 8.54
N PRO A 23 -9.77 11.69 8.73
CA PRO A 23 -8.59 12.40 8.19
C PRO A 23 -7.25 11.87 8.73
N HIS A 24 -7.28 11.19 9.88
CA HIS A 24 -6.13 10.53 10.49
C HIS A 24 -5.83 9.15 9.87
N ARG A 25 -6.76 8.59 9.08
CA ARG A 25 -6.56 7.36 8.31
C ARG A 25 -6.31 7.76 6.87
N VAL A 26 -5.07 8.13 6.59
CA VAL A 26 -4.59 8.34 5.24
C VAL A 26 -3.98 7.02 4.79
N ASP A 27 -4.60 6.39 3.79
CA ASP A 27 -3.96 5.27 3.12
C ASP A 27 -2.78 5.84 2.34
N THR A 28 -1.58 5.46 2.77
CA THR A 28 -0.35 5.86 2.09
C THR A 28 0.05 4.75 1.14
N PHE A 29 0.22 5.09 -0.12
CA PHE A 29 0.80 4.17 -1.09
C PHE A 29 2.31 4.39 -1.09
N LYS A 30 3.07 3.32 -0.84
CA LYS A 30 4.53 3.35 -0.97
C LYS A 30 4.89 3.26 -2.44
N LEU A 31 5.13 4.40 -3.06
CA LEU A 31 5.69 4.50 -4.40
C LEU A 31 7.20 4.70 -4.31
N SER A 32 7.96 3.98 -5.12
CA SER A 32 9.40 4.22 -5.22
C SER A 32 9.66 5.53 -5.96
N ASN A 33 10.67 6.30 -5.53
CA ASN A 33 11.17 7.48 -6.24
C ASN A 33 12.24 7.12 -7.29
N ASP A 34 12.41 5.83 -7.60
CA ASP A 34 13.34 5.37 -8.62
C ASP A 34 12.93 5.94 -10.00
N PRO A 35 13.81 6.66 -10.72
CA PRO A 35 13.50 7.18 -12.05
C PRO A 35 13.09 6.10 -13.06
N ARG A 36 13.46 4.84 -12.83
CA ARG A 36 13.08 3.68 -13.66
C ARG A 36 12.01 2.80 -13.02
N PHE A 37 11.24 3.33 -12.08
CA PHE A 37 10.24 2.56 -11.34
C PHE A 37 9.25 1.85 -12.27
N GLU A 38 8.70 2.55 -13.25
CA GLU A 38 7.69 2.01 -14.15
C GLU A 38 8.23 0.84 -14.99
N GLU A 39 9.41 1.01 -15.59
CA GLU A 39 10.09 -0.04 -16.36
C GLU A 39 10.30 -1.30 -15.51
N LYS A 40 10.87 -1.15 -14.31
CA LYS A 40 11.08 -2.26 -13.38
C LYS A 40 9.78 -2.93 -12.93
N LEU A 41 8.74 -2.13 -12.72
CA LEU A 41 7.42 -2.64 -12.33
C LEU A 41 6.84 -3.52 -13.45
N VAL A 42 6.90 -3.05 -14.69
CA VAL A 42 6.44 -3.79 -15.86
C VAL A 42 7.22 -5.09 -16.03
N ASP A 43 8.55 -5.06 -15.87
CA ASP A 43 9.38 -6.26 -15.94
C ASP A 43 8.99 -7.31 -14.89
N ILE A 44 8.79 -6.89 -13.64
CA ILE A 44 8.35 -7.78 -12.55
C ILE A 44 6.97 -8.36 -12.85
N ILE A 45 6.02 -7.54 -13.31
CA ILE A 45 4.67 -8.01 -13.69
C ILE A 45 4.76 -9.01 -14.86
N GLY A 46 5.65 -8.76 -15.81
CA GLY A 46 5.92 -9.64 -16.95
C GLY A 46 6.31 -11.06 -16.52
N LEU A 47 7.05 -11.22 -15.42
CA LEU A 47 7.39 -12.53 -14.85
C LEU A 47 6.16 -13.34 -14.43
N TYR A 48 5.07 -12.68 -14.05
CA TYR A 48 3.83 -13.34 -13.65
C TYR A 48 2.86 -13.56 -14.81
N LEU A 49 2.77 -12.59 -15.74
CA LEU A 49 1.81 -12.67 -16.85
C LEU A 49 2.30 -13.51 -18.02
N ASN A 50 3.61 -13.55 -18.27
CA ASN A 50 4.21 -14.32 -19.35
C ASN A 50 5.56 -14.93 -18.90
N PRO A 51 5.54 -15.92 -17.99
CA PRO A 51 6.75 -16.51 -17.46
C PRO A 51 7.56 -17.22 -18.55
N GLN A 52 8.88 -17.05 -18.52
CA GLN A 52 9.78 -17.80 -19.39
C GLN A 52 9.76 -19.30 -19.04
N GLU A 53 10.01 -20.16 -20.02
CA GLU A 53 10.02 -21.61 -19.81
C GLU A 53 11.09 -21.99 -18.78
N LYS A 54 10.69 -22.70 -17.71
CA LYS A 54 11.56 -23.11 -16.59
C LYS A 54 12.16 -21.94 -15.80
N ALA A 55 11.53 -20.77 -15.79
CA ALA A 55 11.96 -19.66 -14.96
C ALA A 55 11.89 -19.98 -13.45
N ILE A 56 12.92 -19.57 -12.72
CA ILE A 56 12.94 -19.58 -11.24
C ILE A 56 12.96 -18.12 -10.80
N VAL A 57 11.97 -17.71 -10.03
CA VAL A 57 11.88 -16.38 -9.44
C VAL A 57 12.24 -16.47 -7.95
N LEU A 58 13.31 -15.78 -7.55
CA LEU A 58 13.73 -15.68 -6.17
C LEU A 58 13.40 -14.28 -5.64
N CYS A 59 12.64 -14.20 -4.55
CA CYS A 59 12.27 -12.96 -3.90
C CYS A 59 12.78 -12.93 -2.47
N ALA A 60 13.42 -11.83 -2.07
CA ALA A 60 13.82 -11.55 -0.70
C ALA A 60 13.42 -10.12 -0.36
N ASP A 61 12.79 -9.93 0.80
CA ASP A 61 12.41 -8.63 1.34
C ASP A 61 12.93 -8.54 2.77
N GLU A 62 13.64 -7.46 3.09
CA GLU A 62 14.02 -7.16 4.47
C GLU A 62 12.99 -6.19 5.06
N LYS A 63 12.33 -6.63 6.13
CA LYS A 63 11.38 -5.81 6.86
C LYS A 63 11.94 -5.46 8.23
N SER A 64 12.47 -4.25 8.36
CA SER A 64 12.99 -3.73 9.63
C SER A 64 11.92 -3.81 10.73
N SER A 65 12.35 -4.16 11.95
CA SER A 65 11.49 -4.24 13.15
C SER A 65 10.38 -5.30 13.09
N VAL A 66 10.46 -6.25 12.15
CA VAL A 66 9.66 -7.47 12.16
C VAL A 66 10.63 -8.64 12.31
N GLN A 67 10.53 -9.35 13.44
CA GLN A 67 11.29 -10.58 13.61
C GLN A 67 10.82 -11.59 12.54
N ALA A 68 11.76 -12.19 11.81
CA ALA A 68 11.48 -13.34 10.95
C ALA A 68 11.17 -14.56 11.82
N LEU A 69 10.01 -14.51 12.49
CA LEU A 69 9.42 -15.66 13.14
C LEU A 69 8.89 -16.56 12.02
N ASP A 70 9.19 -17.84 12.13
CA ASP A 70 8.54 -18.84 11.30
C ASP A 70 7.03 -18.68 11.52
N ARG A 71 6.29 -18.36 10.45
CA ARG A 71 4.87 -17.97 10.60
C ARG A 71 4.09 -19.18 11.07
N THR A 72 3.76 -19.24 12.36
CA THR A 72 2.72 -20.13 12.89
C THR A 72 1.31 -19.64 12.57
N GLN A 73 1.18 -18.42 12.03
CA GLN A 73 -0.12 -17.84 11.67
C GLN A 73 -0.40 -18.00 10.18
N ALA A 74 -1.54 -18.60 9.85
CA ALA A 74 -1.98 -18.86 8.49
C ALA A 74 -2.07 -17.55 7.69
N SER A 75 -1.52 -17.54 6.47
CA SER A 75 -1.72 -16.44 5.52
C SER A 75 -3.21 -16.33 5.18
N LEU A 76 -3.76 -15.12 5.27
CA LEU A 76 -5.11 -14.83 4.81
C LEU A 76 -5.23 -15.12 3.31
N PRO A 77 -6.37 -15.65 2.84
CA PRO A 77 -6.55 -15.95 1.43
C PRO A 77 -6.47 -14.67 0.60
N VAL A 78 -5.59 -14.68 -0.41
CA VAL A 78 -5.64 -13.72 -1.51
C VAL A 78 -6.77 -14.20 -2.43
N VAL A 79 -7.89 -13.50 -2.42
CA VAL A 79 -8.96 -13.71 -3.39
C VAL A 79 -8.58 -12.95 -4.65
N ILE A 80 -8.39 -13.67 -5.75
CA ILE A 80 -8.26 -13.13 -7.10
C ILE A 80 -9.67 -12.88 -7.64
#